data_AF-A0A382FDE3-F1
#
_entry.id   AF-A0A382FDE3-F1
#
_cell.length_a   1.000
_cell.length_b   1.000
_cell.length_c   1.000
_cell.angle_alpha   90.00
_cell.angle_beta   90.00
_cell.angle_gamma   90.00
#
_symmetry.space_group_name_H-M   'P 1'
#
loop_
_entity.id
_entity.type
_entity.pdbx_description
1 polymer ?
#
loop_
_entity_poly.entity_id
_entity_poly.type
_entity_poly.pdbx_seq_one_letter_code
_entity_poly.pdbx_strand_id
1 'polypeptide(L)'
;SERQIRSIPFFSFSGESDYWNPKIQEDIYIKSQIGRYRIRGYGGARTLPHFSDLAFREDLSLAGKHGDVVSKVEMKTEIGGKHGAKPFELSMPVMIAPMSFGAISRSTKMAIGMASTLAGIAENTGEGGMSDAQRKEATQLIFQCLGGRLGWNIHDMKRANGLEIYISQGAKPGFGGQLMANKVTKELAEIRGIPQGIDLRSPSRHPDILGGDDLLIKVEEFREATGYKIPVSVKLGAGRIGDDIKIAFKDGFDFVELDGMQGSTGAGGSEVMEYVGIPTIAAIIAALKGLDEIGATGQLPIVLMGGIKDGVDAVKALCLGANAVAYGTTTIVAGGCIACMQCHIGNCPVGIATQDPEHESRYHPEIEAHNIHRFLESVRWQIAALTHALGHGSVKDLSRDDLVALTPEAAAITSLPYEPGHRDRDESLRREAG
;
A
#
# COMPACT_ATOMS: atom_id res chain seq x y z
N SER A 1 -8.56 65.96 3.32
CA SER A 1 -8.67 64.62 3.91
C SER A 1 -9.26 63.70 2.86
N GLU A 2 -8.66 62.54 2.62
CA GLU A 2 -9.26 61.55 1.72
C GLU A 2 -10.63 61.12 2.25
N ARG A 3 -11.61 61.02 1.36
CA ARG A 3 -12.96 60.56 1.71
C ARG A 3 -12.84 59.10 2.12
N GLN A 4 -13.14 58.80 3.38
CA GLN A 4 -13.16 57.42 3.87
C GLN A 4 -14.23 56.63 3.10
N ILE A 5 -13.78 55.77 2.18
CA ILE A 5 -14.64 54.82 1.48
C ILE A 5 -14.76 53.58 2.38
N ARG A 6 -15.94 52.96 2.38
CA ARG A 6 -16.13 51.66 3.05
C ARG A 6 -15.09 50.69 2.51
N SER A 7 -14.28 50.10 3.40
CA SER A 7 -13.32 49.09 3.03
C SER A 7 -14.05 47.93 2.35
N ILE A 8 -13.75 47.70 1.06
CA ILE A 8 -14.25 46.55 0.31
C ILE A 8 -13.18 45.45 0.46
N PRO A 9 -13.51 44.30 1.06
CA PRO A 9 -12.56 43.20 1.18
C PRO A 9 -12.13 42.68 -0.19
N PHE A 10 -10.83 42.46 -0.35
CA PHE A 10 -10.26 41.74 -1.49
C PHE A 10 -10.27 40.24 -1.18
N PHE A 11 -11.09 39.47 -1.88
CA PHE A 11 -11.18 38.01 -1.71
C PHE A 11 -10.31 37.22 -2.70
N SER A 12 -9.71 37.92 -3.67
CA SER A 12 -8.82 37.34 -4.67
C SER A 12 -7.51 38.11 -4.69
N PHE A 13 -6.39 37.40 -4.61
CA PHE A 13 -5.09 37.97 -4.97
C PHE A 13 -5.04 38.22 -6.49
N SER A 14 -4.03 38.94 -6.97
CA SER A 14 -3.83 39.22 -8.40
C SER A 14 -3.58 37.97 -9.28
N GLY A 15 -3.66 36.76 -8.70
CA GLY A 15 -3.56 35.46 -9.38
C GLY A 15 -4.09 34.33 -8.50
N GLU A 16 -4.11 33.11 -9.05
CA GLU A 16 -4.36 31.88 -8.29
C GLU A 16 -3.15 31.61 -7.39
N SER A 17 -3.34 31.65 -6.06
CA SER A 17 -2.26 31.39 -5.10
C SER A 17 -2.35 29.96 -4.59
N ASP A 18 -1.32 29.16 -4.86
CA ASP A 18 -1.19 27.83 -4.25
C ASP A 18 -0.94 27.88 -2.74
N TYR A 19 -0.55 29.04 -2.20
CA TYR A 19 -0.10 29.21 -0.82
C TYR A 19 -1.22 29.60 0.16
N TRP A 20 -2.10 30.55 -0.20
CA TRP A 20 -3.26 30.95 0.63
C TRP A 20 -4.60 30.65 -0.07
N ASN A 21 -4.75 29.44 -0.61
CA ASN A 21 -5.96 29.02 -1.31
C ASN A 21 -7.15 28.77 -0.35
N PRO A 22 -8.40 28.70 -0.87
CA PRO A 22 -9.59 28.44 -0.07
C PRO A 22 -9.53 27.15 0.77
N LYS A 23 -8.88 26.10 0.26
CA LYS A 23 -8.71 24.83 1.00
C LYS A 23 -7.86 25.03 2.26
N ILE A 24 -6.78 25.81 2.18
CA ILE A 24 -5.92 26.14 3.33
C ILE A 24 -6.69 27.00 4.35
N GLN A 25 -7.44 27.99 3.88
CA GLN A 25 -8.26 28.85 4.76
C GLN A 25 -9.37 28.04 5.47
N GLU A 26 -10.06 27.17 4.73
CA GLU A 26 -11.07 26.25 5.29
C GLU A 26 -10.44 25.31 6.31
N ASP A 27 -9.28 24.72 6.00
CA ASP A 27 -8.59 23.82 6.91
C ASP A 27 -8.19 24.52 8.22
N ILE A 28 -7.66 25.76 8.13
CA ILE A 28 -7.35 26.59 9.31
C ILE A 28 -8.61 26.90 10.10
N TYR A 29 -9.70 27.30 9.43
CA TYR A 29 -10.97 27.59 10.10
C TYR A 29 -11.49 26.35 10.84
N ILE A 30 -11.57 25.19 10.19
CA ILE A 30 -12.01 23.93 10.82
C ILE A 30 -11.11 23.60 12.01
N LYS A 31 -9.78 23.66 11.84
CA LYS A 31 -8.81 23.40 12.91
C LYS A 31 -8.98 24.37 14.09
N SER A 32 -9.34 25.62 13.84
CA SER A 32 -9.64 26.60 14.89
C SER A 32 -10.89 26.24 15.71
N GLN A 33 -11.88 25.58 15.08
CA GLN A 33 -13.09 25.14 15.77
C GLN A 33 -12.87 23.86 16.58
N ILE A 34 -12.06 22.92 16.07
CA ILE A 34 -11.85 21.62 16.72
C ILE A 34 -10.64 21.58 17.68
N GLY A 35 -9.72 22.54 17.61
CA GLY A 35 -8.53 22.63 18.48
C GLY A 35 -7.50 21.52 18.27
N ARG A 36 -7.55 20.79 17.14
CA ARG A 36 -6.67 19.66 16.80
C ARG A 36 -6.57 19.46 15.30
N TYR A 37 -5.74 18.53 14.86
CA TYR A 37 -5.65 18.14 13.46
C TYR A 37 -6.87 17.36 12.95
N ARG A 38 -7.07 17.36 11.63
CA ARG A 38 -8.15 16.62 10.97
C ARG A 38 -7.77 15.17 10.73
N ILE A 39 -8.67 14.27 11.12
CA ILE A 39 -8.60 12.84 10.79
C ILE A 39 -9.32 12.63 9.46
N ARG A 40 -8.72 11.85 8.55
CA ARG A 40 -9.37 11.43 7.30
C ARG A 40 -9.00 10.00 6.92
N GLY A 41 -9.68 9.44 5.93
CA GLY A 41 -9.23 8.24 5.22
C GLY A 41 -8.43 8.61 3.95
N TYR A 42 -8.01 7.57 3.21
CA TYR A 42 -7.14 7.64 2.03
C TYR A 42 -5.66 7.91 2.34
N GLY A 43 -4.81 7.93 1.31
CA GLY A 43 -3.38 8.26 1.40
C GLY A 43 -3.09 9.75 1.19
N GLY A 44 -1.81 10.09 1.03
CA GLY A 44 -1.37 11.44 0.65
C GLY A 44 -2.07 11.93 -0.63
N ALA A 45 -2.54 13.18 -0.61
CA ALA A 45 -3.20 13.81 -1.75
C ALA A 45 -2.29 14.80 -2.49
N ARG A 46 -1.07 15.04 -1.97
CA ARG A 46 -0.08 15.88 -2.62
C ARG A 46 0.50 15.20 -3.87
N THR A 47 0.87 16.01 -4.85
CA THR A 47 1.66 15.56 -5.99
C THR A 47 3.02 15.11 -5.49
N LEU A 48 3.37 13.86 -5.79
CA LEU A 48 4.63 13.21 -5.43
C LEU A 48 5.20 12.53 -6.67
N PRO A 49 6.53 12.34 -6.76
CA PRO A 49 7.13 11.49 -7.77
C PRO A 49 6.42 10.13 -7.85
N HIS A 50 6.01 9.75 -9.05
CA HIS A 50 5.13 8.61 -9.30
C HIS A 50 5.61 7.80 -10.51
N PHE A 51 5.16 6.55 -10.63
CA PHE A 51 5.46 5.68 -11.78
C PHE A 51 5.06 6.28 -13.13
N SER A 52 4.21 7.31 -13.15
CA SER A 52 3.88 8.06 -14.37
C SER A 52 5.04 8.90 -14.88
N ASP A 53 6.02 9.20 -14.03
CA ASP A 53 7.23 9.93 -14.38
C ASP A 53 8.30 9.01 -15.01
N LEU A 54 7.96 7.73 -15.20
CA LEU A 54 8.80 6.72 -15.86
C LEU A 54 8.12 6.23 -17.13
N ALA A 55 8.90 5.85 -18.14
CA ALA A 55 8.42 5.18 -19.34
C ALA A 55 9.23 3.90 -19.59
N PHE A 56 8.63 3.00 -20.37
CA PHE A 56 9.32 1.82 -20.87
C PHE A 56 10.22 2.21 -22.04
N ARG A 57 11.43 1.66 -22.04
CA ARG A 57 12.36 1.74 -23.17
C ARG A 57 12.17 0.48 -23.99
N GLU A 58 11.63 0.62 -25.19
CA GLU A 58 11.44 -0.51 -26.10
C GLU A 58 12.66 -0.66 -27.02
N ASP A 59 13.27 -1.85 -27.04
CA ASP A 59 14.08 -2.30 -28.16
C ASP A 59 13.17 -3.03 -29.16
N LEU A 60 12.78 -2.33 -30.23
CA LEU A 60 11.89 -2.85 -31.28
C LEU A 60 12.44 -4.09 -32.00
N SER A 61 13.74 -4.40 -31.85
CA SER A 61 14.32 -5.63 -32.41
C SER A 61 13.82 -6.90 -31.73
N LEU A 62 13.30 -6.79 -30.50
CA LEU A 62 12.78 -7.90 -29.70
C LEU A 62 11.25 -7.99 -29.70
N ALA A 63 10.55 -7.13 -30.45
CA ALA A 63 9.09 -7.08 -30.48
C ALA A 63 8.48 -8.42 -30.92
N GLY A 64 7.85 -9.12 -29.98
CA GLY A 64 7.25 -10.43 -30.23
C GLY A 64 5.93 -10.35 -31.02
N LYS A 65 5.58 -11.40 -31.77
CA LYS A 65 4.31 -11.47 -32.53
C LYS A 65 3.08 -11.39 -31.61
N HIS A 66 2.13 -10.52 -31.94
CA HIS A 66 0.84 -10.40 -31.25
C HIS A 66 0.09 -11.75 -31.21
N GLY A 67 -0.36 -12.16 -30.02
CA GLY A 67 -1.10 -13.40 -29.73
C GLY A 67 -1.56 -13.42 -28.28
N ASP A 68 -1.99 -14.57 -27.74
CA ASP A 68 -2.34 -14.72 -26.31
C ASP A 68 -1.10 -14.48 -25.41
N VAL A 69 -0.90 -13.21 -25.01
CA VAL A 69 0.26 -12.76 -24.23
C VAL A 69 0.31 -13.40 -22.84
N VAL A 70 -0.85 -13.70 -22.24
CA VAL A 70 -0.94 -14.30 -20.90
C VAL A 70 -0.35 -15.70 -20.90
N SER A 71 -0.64 -16.50 -21.94
CA SER A 71 -0.05 -17.84 -22.08
C SER A 71 1.45 -17.85 -22.38
N LYS A 72 2.01 -16.72 -22.83
CA LYS A 72 3.41 -16.59 -23.28
C LYS A 72 4.36 -16.10 -22.19
N VAL A 73 3.83 -15.50 -21.13
CA VAL A 73 4.64 -14.91 -20.05
C VAL A 73 4.52 -15.76 -18.79
N GLU A 74 5.65 -16.21 -18.26
CA GLU A 74 5.71 -16.81 -16.94
C GLU A 74 5.53 -15.73 -15.86
N MET A 75 4.39 -15.78 -15.16
CA MET A 75 4.05 -14.83 -14.09
C MET A 75 4.15 -15.42 -12.68
N LYS A 76 4.26 -16.76 -12.55
CA LYS A 76 4.28 -17.42 -11.23
C LYS A 76 5.43 -16.85 -10.40
N THR A 77 5.09 -16.38 -9.21
CA THR A 77 6.04 -15.73 -8.30
C THR A 77 5.96 -16.38 -6.94
N GLU A 78 7.11 -16.73 -6.36
CA GLU A 78 7.20 -17.32 -5.03
C GLU A 78 7.84 -16.32 -4.06
N ILE A 79 7.19 -16.09 -2.92
CA ILE A 79 7.67 -15.15 -1.90
C ILE A 79 7.72 -15.80 -0.53
N GLY A 80 8.83 -15.59 0.16
CA GLY A 80 9.00 -15.96 1.56
C GLY A 80 9.40 -17.43 1.82
N GLY A 81 10.02 -18.10 0.85
CA GLY A 81 10.45 -19.50 0.98
C GLY A 81 11.80 -19.70 1.69
N LYS A 82 12.23 -18.79 2.56
CA LYS A 82 13.51 -18.90 3.25
C LYS A 82 13.34 -19.62 4.59
N HIS A 83 14.46 -19.97 5.21
CA HIS A 83 14.51 -20.42 6.61
C HIS A 83 13.55 -21.60 6.95
N GLY A 84 13.25 -22.46 5.97
CA GLY A 84 12.36 -23.63 6.14
C GLY A 84 10.87 -23.38 5.92
N ALA A 85 10.46 -22.14 5.64
CA ALA A 85 9.06 -21.79 5.40
C ALA A 85 8.58 -22.25 4.01
N LYS A 86 7.29 -22.63 3.92
CA LYS A 86 6.62 -22.81 2.62
C LYS A 86 6.34 -21.42 2.03
N PRO A 87 6.86 -21.08 0.83
CA PRO A 87 6.60 -19.78 0.22
C PRO A 87 5.11 -19.60 -0.11
N PHE A 88 4.71 -18.34 -0.20
CA PHE A 88 3.50 -17.97 -0.93
C PHE A 88 3.69 -18.26 -2.41
N GLU A 89 2.73 -18.96 -3.00
CA GLU A 89 2.70 -19.26 -4.43
C GLU A 89 1.69 -18.32 -5.09
N LEU A 90 2.18 -17.28 -5.75
CA LEU A 90 1.35 -16.28 -6.40
C LEU A 90 1.24 -16.61 -7.90
N SER A 91 0.02 -16.59 -8.44
CA SER A 91 -0.20 -16.81 -9.88
C SER A 91 0.33 -15.66 -10.76
N MET A 92 0.59 -14.50 -10.15
CA MET A 92 1.19 -13.30 -10.74
C MET A 92 1.94 -12.54 -9.63
N PRO A 93 2.87 -11.62 -9.93
CA PRO A 93 3.66 -10.90 -8.93
C PRO A 93 2.85 -9.80 -8.21
N VAL A 94 1.69 -10.17 -7.67
CA VAL A 94 0.68 -9.29 -7.06
C VAL A 94 0.15 -9.92 -5.78
N MET A 95 -0.06 -9.08 -4.77
CA MET A 95 -0.72 -9.38 -3.51
C MET A 95 -1.80 -8.33 -3.20
N ILE A 96 -2.63 -8.58 -2.19
CA ILE A 96 -3.55 -7.57 -1.65
C ILE A 96 -2.97 -7.02 -0.34
N ALA A 97 -2.83 -5.70 -0.27
CA ALA A 97 -2.23 -5.00 0.87
C ALA A 97 -3.11 -5.12 2.14
N PRO A 98 -2.51 -5.07 3.34
CA PRO A 98 -3.24 -5.21 4.60
C PRO A 98 -4.27 -4.11 4.83
N MET A 99 -5.51 -4.53 5.11
CA MET A 99 -6.62 -3.66 5.53
C MET A 99 -7.41 -4.36 6.64
N SER A 100 -7.52 -3.72 7.81
CA SER A 100 -8.07 -4.36 9.00
C SER A 100 -9.59 -4.56 8.94
N PHE A 101 -10.06 -5.71 9.42
CA PHE A 101 -11.45 -5.82 9.87
C PHE A 101 -11.69 -4.80 10.98
N GLY A 102 -12.71 -3.95 10.82
CA GLY A 102 -12.90 -2.74 11.62
C GLY A 102 -12.70 -1.49 10.78
N ALA A 103 -11.55 -1.36 10.08
CA ALA A 103 -11.40 -0.28 9.10
C ALA A 103 -12.35 -0.50 7.91
N ILE A 104 -12.44 -1.74 7.44
CA ILE A 104 -13.43 -2.19 6.45
C ILE A 104 -14.39 -3.22 7.07
N SER A 105 -15.56 -3.37 6.47
CA SER A 105 -16.66 -4.22 6.93
C SER A 105 -16.32 -5.69 6.79
N ARG A 106 -17.07 -6.53 7.51
CA ARG A 106 -16.93 -7.99 7.44
C ARG A 106 -17.19 -8.48 6.02
N SER A 107 -18.20 -7.92 5.37
CA SER A 107 -18.60 -8.18 3.99
C SER A 107 -17.50 -7.83 2.98
N THR A 108 -16.80 -6.70 3.14
CA THR A 108 -15.63 -6.38 2.30
C THR A 108 -14.47 -7.34 2.54
N LYS A 109 -14.20 -7.74 3.79
CA LYS A 109 -13.15 -8.74 4.07
C LYS A 109 -13.43 -10.09 3.40
N MET A 110 -14.68 -10.53 3.37
CA MET A 110 -15.08 -11.73 2.62
C MET A 110 -14.86 -11.57 1.11
N ALA A 111 -15.27 -10.44 0.54
CA ALA A 111 -15.10 -10.19 -0.89
C ALA A 111 -13.64 -10.23 -1.32
N ILE A 112 -12.76 -9.62 -0.53
CA ILE A 112 -11.32 -9.63 -0.78
C ILE A 112 -10.75 -11.05 -0.65
N GLY A 113 -11.16 -11.82 0.36
CA GLY A 113 -10.73 -13.22 0.52
C GLY A 113 -11.17 -14.12 -0.64
N MET A 114 -12.40 -13.96 -1.14
CA MET A 114 -12.87 -14.66 -2.33
C MET A 114 -12.07 -14.25 -3.58
N ALA A 115 -11.87 -12.94 -3.77
CA ALA A 115 -11.15 -12.43 -4.93
C ALA A 115 -9.67 -12.85 -4.97
N SER A 116 -8.99 -12.86 -3.81
CA SER A 116 -7.60 -13.31 -3.71
C SER A 116 -7.47 -14.80 -4.03
N THR A 117 -8.41 -15.62 -3.55
CA THR A 117 -8.50 -17.04 -3.90
C THR A 117 -8.74 -17.24 -5.40
N LEU A 118 -9.71 -16.54 -6.00
CA LEU A 118 -9.99 -16.61 -7.44
C LEU A 118 -8.78 -16.20 -8.29
N ALA A 119 -8.05 -15.18 -7.86
CA ALA A 119 -6.84 -14.72 -8.55
C ALA A 119 -5.60 -15.56 -8.23
N GLY A 120 -5.65 -16.50 -7.28
CA GLY A 120 -4.50 -17.31 -6.87
C GLY A 120 -3.36 -16.47 -6.28
N ILE A 121 -3.68 -15.48 -5.44
CA ILE A 121 -2.72 -14.57 -4.80
C ILE A 121 -2.93 -14.54 -3.28
N ALA A 122 -1.98 -13.96 -2.55
CA ALA A 122 -2.07 -13.77 -1.11
C ALA A 122 -2.74 -12.45 -0.74
N GLU A 123 -3.43 -12.44 0.40
CA GLU A 123 -3.94 -11.23 1.07
C GLU A 123 -3.56 -11.20 2.56
N ASN A 124 -3.96 -10.14 3.26
CA ASN A 124 -3.53 -9.89 4.63
C ASN A 124 -4.70 -9.42 5.53
N THR A 125 -4.72 -9.87 6.79
CA THR A 125 -5.75 -9.49 7.78
C THR A 125 -5.75 -7.99 8.08
N GLY A 126 -4.59 -7.35 7.99
CA GLY A 126 -4.33 -6.05 8.59
C GLY A 126 -4.39 -6.07 10.12
N GLU A 127 -4.38 -4.87 10.71
CA GLU A 127 -4.29 -4.61 12.15
C GLU A 127 -5.53 -5.05 13.00
N GLY A 128 -6.44 -5.85 12.45
CA GLY A 128 -7.78 -6.07 13.00
C GLY A 128 -8.02 -7.35 13.78
N GLY A 129 -7.04 -8.26 13.82
CA GLY A 129 -7.28 -9.66 14.17
C GLY A 129 -7.73 -10.47 12.95
N MET A 130 -7.80 -11.80 13.09
CA MET A 130 -8.27 -12.68 12.03
C MET A 130 -9.78 -12.88 12.14
N SER A 131 -10.54 -12.43 11.14
CA SER A 131 -11.96 -12.75 11.04
C SER A 131 -12.15 -14.15 10.44
N ASP A 132 -12.98 -14.98 11.07
CA ASP A 132 -13.36 -16.29 10.52
C ASP A 132 -14.02 -16.18 9.14
N ALA A 133 -14.74 -15.08 8.92
CA ALA A 133 -15.33 -14.74 7.63
C ALA A 133 -14.29 -14.68 6.51
N GLN A 134 -13.21 -13.94 6.76
CA GLN A 134 -12.14 -13.74 5.82
C GLN A 134 -11.33 -15.03 5.64
N ARG A 135 -10.96 -15.66 6.75
CA ARG A 135 -10.13 -16.87 6.75
C ARG A 135 -10.78 -18.01 5.97
N LYS A 136 -12.11 -18.13 6.03
CA LYS A 136 -12.86 -19.15 5.27
C LYS A 136 -12.70 -18.98 3.77
N GLU A 137 -12.69 -17.74 3.27
CA GLU A 137 -12.66 -17.45 1.84
C GLU A 137 -11.24 -17.39 1.26
N ALA A 138 -10.27 -16.92 2.05
CA ALA A 138 -8.89 -16.74 1.61
C ALA A 138 -8.10 -18.06 1.59
N THR A 139 -7.41 -18.34 0.48
CA THR A 139 -6.52 -19.52 0.37
C THR A 139 -5.17 -19.25 1.02
N GLN A 140 -4.59 -18.06 0.77
CA GLN A 140 -3.31 -17.61 1.31
C GLN A 140 -3.50 -16.31 2.09
N LEU A 141 -3.51 -16.39 3.42
CA LEU A 141 -3.75 -15.24 4.29
C LEU A 141 -2.58 -14.99 5.25
N ILE A 142 -2.04 -13.79 5.19
CA ILE A 142 -1.05 -13.26 6.12
C ILE A 142 -1.76 -12.71 7.35
N PHE A 143 -1.33 -13.13 8.54
CA PHE A 143 -1.82 -12.61 9.81
C PHE A 143 -0.87 -11.55 10.36
N GLN A 144 -1.35 -10.31 10.46
CA GLN A 144 -0.53 -9.16 10.85
C GLN A 144 -0.57 -8.91 12.37
N CYS A 145 0.62 -8.75 12.96
CA CYS A 145 0.86 -8.42 14.35
C CYS A 145 1.21 -6.93 14.51
N LEU A 146 0.26 -6.15 15.02
CA LEU A 146 0.47 -4.75 15.37
C LEU A 146 1.09 -4.58 16.76
N GLY A 147 1.67 -3.40 17.04
CA GLY A 147 2.27 -3.04 18.33
C GLY A 147 1.35 -3.23 19.54
N GLY A 148 0.04 -3.06 19.36
CA GLY A 148 -0.95 -3.27 20.42
C GLY A 148 -1.35 -4.73 20.69
N ARG A 149 -0.88 -5.69 19.88
CA ARG A 149 -1.24 -7.14 19.97
C ARG A 149 -2.74 -7.44 19.99
N LEU A 150 -3.55 -6.54 19.47
CA LEU A 150 -5.00 -6.64 19.50
C LEU A 150 -5.46 -7.77 18.58
N GLY A 151 -6.12 -8.76 19.17
CA GLY A 151 -6.53 -9.98 18.48
C GLY A 151 -5.38 -10.91 18.07
N TRP A 152 -4.14 -10.63 18.49
CA TRP A 152 -2.99 -11.50 18.21
C TRP A 152 -2.98 -12.71 19.14
N ASN A 153 -3.12 -13.92 18.57
CA ASN A 153 -3.17 -15.15 19.35
C ASN A 153 -2.62 -16.36 18.57
N ILE A 154 -2.16 -17.37 19.31
CA ILE A 154 -1.53 -18.57 18.74
C ILE A 154 -2.48 -19.43 17.92
N HIS A 155 -3.79 -19.39 18.18
CA HIS A 155 -4.77 -20.20 17.45
C HIS A 155 -4.92 -19.69 16.01
N ASP A 156 -4.97 -18.37 15.83
CA ASP A 156 -5.01 -17.76 14.50
C ASP A 156 -3.66 -17.81 13.79
N MET A 157 -2.53 -17.72 14.51
CA MET A 157 -1.20 -17.96 13.93
C MET A 157 -1.12 -19.34 13.27
N LYS A 158 -1.67 -20.39 13.90
CA LYS A 158 -1.71 -21.76 13.35
C LYS A 158 -2.63 -21.91 12.14
N ARG A 159 -3.56 -20.98 11.95
CA ARG A 159 -4.47 -20.93 10.79
C ARG A 159 -3.94 -20.03 9.68
N ALA A 160 -2.88 -19.27 9.89
CA ALA A 160 -2.30 -18.36 8.91
C ALA A 160 -1.42 -19.10 7.89
N ASN A 161 -1.22 -18.49 6.72
CA ASN A 161 -0.26 -18.95 5.71
C ASN A 161 1.05 -18.15 5.74
N GLY A 162 1.10 -17.09 6.52
CA GLY A 162 2.29 -16.32 6.87
C GLY A 162 1.97 -15.34 7.98
N LEU A 163 2.99 -14.82 8.64
CA LEU A 163 2.87 -13.83 9.70
C LEU A 163 3.58 -12.55 9.28
N GLU A 164 3.05 -11.40 9.68
CA GLU A 164 3.68 -10.12 9.41
C GLU A 164 3.84 -9.31 10.69
N ILE A 165 5.05 -8.84 10.97
CA ILE A 165 5.29 -7.85 12.03
C ILE A 165 5.04 -6.46 11.44
N TYR A 166 4.03 -5.76 11.94
CA TYR A 166 3.70 -4.40 11.50
C TYR A 166 4.55 -3.39 12.28
N ILE A 167 5.58 -2.81 11.66
CA ILE A 167 6.32 -1.71 12.27
C ILE A 167 5.68 -0.37 11.89
N SER A 168 5.28 -0.21 10.62
CA SER A 168 4.78 1.06 10.11
C SER A 168 4.03 0.89 8.77
N GLN A 169 3.29 1.91 8.36
CA GLN A 169 2.66 2.02 7.03
C GLN A 169 2.91 3.40 6.42
N GLY A 170 2.76 3.50 5.10
CA GLY A 170 3.00 4.73 4.34
C GLY A 170 2.12 5.92 4.75
N ALA A 171 0.87 5.66 5.12
CA ALA A 171 -0.09 6.72 5.47
C ALA A 171 0.16 7.39 6.83
N LYS A 172 0.80 6.69 7.77
CA LYS A 172 1.02 7.22 9.12
C LYS A 172 2.31 6.71 9.76
N PRO A 173 3.49 6.97 9.16
CA PRO A 173 4.74 6.48 9.74
C PRO A 173 4.93 7.04 11.15
N GLY A 174 5.34 6.19 12.08
CA GLY A 174 5.53 6.55 13.48
C GLY A 174 4.24 6.55 14.34
N PHE A 175 3.09 6.14 13.79
CA PHE A 175 1.84 5.98 14.53
C PHE A 175 1.23 4.58 14.37
N GLY A 176 0.67 4.08 15.47
CA GLY A 176 -0.09 2.83 15.46
C GLY A 176 -1.46 2.96 14.76
N GLY A 177 -2.16 1.83 14.62
CA GLY A 177 -3.55 1.75 14.18
C GLY A 177 -4.48 2.74 14.87
N GLN A 178 -5.43 3.29 14.10
CA GLN A 178 -6.52 4.10 14.62
C GLN A 178 -7.85 3.50 14.17
N LEU A 179 -8.76 3.27 15.11
CA LEU A 179 -10.13 2.86 14.84
C LEU A 179 -11.07 3.66 15.74
N MET A 180 -12.04 4.36 15.14
CA MET A 180 -12.96 5.22 15.89
C MET A 180 -13.99 4.37 16.64
N ALA A 181 -14.42 4.85 17.81
CA ALA A 181 -15.32 4.21 18.75
C ALA A 181 -16.58 3.64 18.10
N ASN A 182 -17.18 4.40 17.19
CA ASN A 182 -18.40 4.02 16.49
C ASN A 182 -18.22 2.82 15.54
N LYS A 183 -16.98 2.44 15.23
CA LYS A 183 -16.65 1.24 14.46
C LYS A 183 -16.17 0.10 15.36
N VAL A 184 -16.16 0.25 16.68
CA VAL A 184 -15.82 -0.83 17.62
C VAL A 184 -17.12 -1.51 18.04
N THR A 185 -17.58 -2.45 17.21
CA THR A 185 -18.74 -3.31 17.50
C THR A 185 -18.41 -4.32 18.59
N LYS A 186 -19.42 -5.02 19.10
CA LYS A 186 -19.24 -6.10 20.08
C LYS A 186 -18.33 -7.21 19.54
N GLU A 187 -18.52 -7.64 18.29
CA GLU A 187 -17.66 -8.64 17.64
C GLU A 187 -16.20 -8.16 17.56
N LEU A 188 -15.97 -6.92 17.12
CA LEU A 188 -14.61 -6.36 17.04
C LEU A 188 -13.96 -6.21 18.42
N ALA A 189 -14.73 -5.83 19.43
CA ALA A 189 -14.29 -5.75 20.81
C ALA A 189 -13.85 -7.11 21.34
N GLU A 190 -14.63 -8.17 21.06
CA GLU A 190 -14.31 -9.56 21.43
C GLU A 190 -13.04 -10.05 20.72
N ILE A 191 -12.95 -9.89 19.39
CA ILE A 191 -11.75 -10.28 18.62
C ILE A 191 -10.51 -9.56 19.15
N ARG A 192 -10.61 -8.28 19.47
CA ARG A 192 -9.46 -7.45 19.85
C ARG A 192 -9.13 -7.49 21.34
N GLY A 193 -9.99 -8.07 22.17
CA GLY A 193 -9.83 -8.09 23.63
C GLY A 193 -9.93 -6.70 24.27
N ILE A 194 -10.82 -5.84 23.76
CA ILE A 194 -11.00 -4.45 24.22
C ILE A 194 -12.46 -4.16 24.57
N PRO A 195 -12.75 -3.12 25.37
CA PRO A 195 -14.12 -2.64 25.55
C PRO A 195 -14.76 -2.17 24.25
N GLN A 196 -16.07 -2.34 24.13
CA GLN A 196 -16.86 -1.81 23.01
C GLN A 196 -16.95 -0.28 23.07
N GLY A 197 -17.01 0.39 21.91
CA GLY A 197 -17.38 1.80 21.84
C GLY A 197 -16.33 2.79 22.32
N ILE A 198 -15.06 2.37 22.40
CA ILE A 198 -13.93 3.26 22.73
C ILE A 198 -13.07 3.51 21.50
N ASP A 199 -12.55 4.73 21.37
CA ASP A 199 -11.56 5.04 20.35
C ASP A 199 -10.32 4.20 20.61
N LEU A 200 -9.91 3.45 19.59
CA LEU A 200 -8.71 2.64 19.65
C LEU A 200 -7.56 3.40 18.99
N ARG A 201 -6.50 3.61 19.78
CA ARG A 201 -5.21 4.10 19.29
C ARG A 201 -4.14 3.12 19.74
N SER A 202 -3.59 2.38 18.79
CA SER A 202 -2.52 1.43 19.09
C SER A 202 -1.22 2.17 19.42
N PRO A 203 -0.36 1.59 20.27
CA PRO A 203 0.99 2.09 20.50
C PRO A 203 1.75 2.28 19.19
N SER A 204 2.55 3.35 19.09
CA SER A 204 3.42 3.61 17.93
C SER A 204 4.60 2.65 17.82
N ARG A 205 4.90 1.91 18.88
CA ARG A 205 5.99 0.93 18.94
C ARG A 205 5.48 -0.37 19.54
N HIS A 206 6.12 -1.46 19.16
CA HIS A 206 5.98 -2.73 19.84
C HIS A 206 6.62 -2.60 21.24
N PRO A 207 5.87 -2.77 22.36
CA PRO A 207 6.41 -2.57 23.71
C PRO A 207 7.58 -3.49 24.05
N ASP A 208 7.65 -4.64 23.39
CA ASP A 208 8.61 -5.72 23.52
C ASP A 208 9.71 -5.69 22.44
N ILE A 209 9.80 -4.63 21.63
CA ILE A 209 10.83 -4.46 20.59
C ILE A 209 11.44 -3.06 20.73
N LEU A 210 12.59 -2.97 21.38
CA LEU A 210 13.30 -1.70 21.61
C LEU A 210 14.37 -1.44 20.54
N GLY A 211 14.84 -2.51 19.87
CA GLY A 211 15.80 -2.45 18.77
C GLY A 211 15.80 -3.72 17.93
N GLY A 212 16.75 -3.82 16.99
CA GLY A 212 16.86 -4.97 16.07
C GLY A 212 17.14 -6.30 16.79
N ASP A 213 17.88 -6.31 17.89
CA ASP A 213 18.15 -7.57 18.61
C ASP A 213 16.88 -8.15 19.24
N ASP A 214 15.98 -7.31 19.76
CA ASP A 214 14.67 -7.75 20.25
C ASP A 214 13.76 -8.21 19.10
N LEU A 215 13.89 -7.56 17.93
CA LEU A 215 13.13 -7.92 16.73
C LEU A 215 13.52 -9.30 16.22
N LEU A 216 14.82 -9.63 16.20
CA LEU A 216 15.32 -10.97 15.90
C LEU A 216 14.70 -12.03 16.82
N ILE A 217 14.68 -11.78 18.14
CA ILE A 217 14.04 -12.69 19.11
C ILE A 217 12.55 -12.86 18.79
N LYS A 218 11.86 -11.77 18.44
CA LYS A 218 10.43 -11.83 18.08
C LYS A 218 10.17 -12.64 16.80
N VAL A 219 11.02 -12.49 15.79
CA VAL A 219 10.94 -13.29 14.56
C VAL A 219 11.11 -14.77 14.90
N GLU A 220 12.07 -15.10 15.75
CA GLU A 220 12.31 -16.48 16.19
C GLU A 220 11.11 -17.06 16.95
N GLU A 221 10.52 -16.32 17.89
CA GLU A 221 9.30 -16.72 18.58
C GLU A 221 8.15 -17.06 17.59
N PHE A 222 8.00 -16.28 16.52
CA PHE A 222 6.97 -16.50 15.51
C PHE A 222 7.25 -17.76 14.67
N ARG A 223 8.52 -18.02 14.37
CA ARG A 223 8.96 -19.24 13.69
C ARG A 223 8.71 -20.46 14.56
N GLU A 224 9.12 -20.45 15.83
CA GLU A 224 8.90 -21.55 16.77
C GLU A 224 7.40 -21.84 16.94
N ALA A 225 6.59 -20.80 17.14
CA ALA A 225 5.14 -20.90 17.29
C ALA A 225 4.44 -21.59 16.11
N THR A 226 5.01 -21.48 14.91
CA THR A 226 4.48 -22.04 13.66
C THR A 226 5.26 -23.28 13.19
N GLY A 227 6.26 -23.72 13.96
CA GLY A 227 7.15 -24.83 13.61
C GLY A 227 7.94 -24.57 12.32
N TYR A 228 8.28 -23.31 12.04
CA TYR A 228 9.02 -22.83 10.86
C TYR A 228 8.31 -23.07 9.52
N LYS A 229 7.01 -23.42 9.52
CA LYS A 229 6.32 -23.86 8.31
C LYS A 229 5.82 -22.73 7.42
N ILE A 230 5.68 -21.52 7.97
CA ILE A 230 5.11 -20.37 7.26
C ILE A 230 6.06 -19.17 7.31
N PRO A 231 6.05 -18.30 6.29
CA PRO A 231 6.91 -17.12 6.22
C PRO A 231 6.60 -16.11 7.31
N VAL A 232 7.62 -15.37 7.73
CA VAL A 232 7.54 -14.20 8.59
C VAL A 232 8.04 -12.97 7.81
N SER A 233 7.16 -12.01 7.58
CA SER A 233 7.47 -10.73 6.94
C SER A 233 7.46 -9.55 7.91
N VAL A 234 7.98 -8.41 7.46
CA VAL A 234 7.87 -7.14 8.18
C VAL A 234 7.27 -6.08 7.26
N LYS A 235 6.31 -5.32 7.80
CA LYS A 235 5.76 -4.13 7.13
C LYS A 235 6.49 -2.87 7.56
N LEU A 236 7.04 -2.15 6.59
CA LEU A 236 7.78 -0.91 6.79
C LEU A 236 7.15 0.24 6.02
N GLY A 237 6.79 1.32 6.72
CA GLY A 237 6.47 2.60 6.09
C GLY A 237 7.75 3.31 5.69
N ALA A 238 7.82 3.80 4.46
CA ALA A 238 9.03 4.37 3.89
C ALA A 238 9.47 5.65 4.59
N GLY A 239 10.39 5.53 5.55
CA GLY A 239 11.09 6.64 6.21
C GLY A 239 12.59 6.54 5.96
N ARG A 240 13.32 5.94 6.90
CA ARG A 240 14.75 5.64 6.77
C ARG A 240 14.98 4.23 6.23
N ILE A 241 14.30 3.92 5.13
CA ILE A 241 14.19 2.56 4.63
C ILE A 241 15.54 1.91 4.28
N GLY A 242 16.54 2.71 3.90
CA GLY A 242 17.90 2.21 3.64
C GLY A 242 18.56 1.58 4.88
N ASP A 243 18.22 2.03 6.09
CA ASP A 243 18.68 1.40 7.34
C ASP A 243 17.71 0.31 7.80
N ASP A 244 16.41 0.58 7.71
CA ASP A 244 15.37 -0.36 8.15
C ASP A 244 15.44 -1.70 7.36
N ILE A 245 15.80 -1.66 6.07
CA ILE A 245 15.96 -2.86 5.23
C ILE A 245 17.16 -3.72 5.64
N LYS A 246 18.24 -3.10 6.13
CA LYS A 246 19.43 -3.81 6.61
C LYS A 246 19.12 -4.55 7.90
N ILE A 247 18.33 -3.92 8.78
CA ILE A 247 17.81 -4.55 9.99
C ILE A 247 16.90 -5.72 9.61
N ALA A 248 15.96 -5.52 8.67
CA ALA A 248 15.09 -6.58 8.21
C ALA A 248 15.86 -7.79 7.62
N PHE A 249 16.94 -7.53 6.89
CA PHE A 249 17.81 -8.60 6.40
C PHE A 249 18.54 -9.33 7.54
N LYS A 250 19.17 -8.57 8.45
CA LYS A 250 19.88 -9.12 9.62
C LYS A 250 18.95 -9.99 10.49
N ASP A 251 17.73 -9.54 10.72
CA ASP A 251 16.78 -10.18 11.63
C ASP A 251 16.06 -11.39 11.00
N GLY A 252 16.44 -11.77 9.77
CA GLY A 252 16.01 -13.03 9.15
C GLY A 252 14.56 -13.05 8.67
N PHE A 253 14.02 -11.89 8.26
CA PHE A 253 12.70 -11.85 7.62
C PHE A 253 12.74 -12.55 6.25
N ASP A 254 11.64 -13.25 5.94
CA ASP A 254 11.50 -13.98 4.69
C ASP A 254 11.28 -13.02 3.50
N PHE A 255 10.59 -11.90 3.73
CA PHE A 255 10.40 -10.79 2.79
C PHE A 255 9.95 -9.51 3.52
N VAL A 256 9.98 -8.39 2.81
CA VAL A 256 9.58 -7.07 3.33
C VAL A 256 8.40 -6.54 2.54
N GLU A 257 7.39 -6.05 3.25
CA GLU A 257 6.28 -5.29 2.70
C GLU A 257 6.60 -3.79 2.84
N LEU A 258 7.08 -3.17 1.76
CA LEU A 258 7.52 -1.76 1.74
C LEU A 258 6.39 -0.84 1.27
N ASP A 259 5.92 0.01 2.17
CA ASP A 259 4.79 0.91 1.95
C ASP A 259 5.29 2.36 1.79
N GLY A 260 5.30 2.85 0.54
CA GLY A 260 5.64 4.23 0.23
C GLY A 260 4.65 5.24 0.79
N MET A 261 5.02 6.52 0.85
CA MET A 261 4.19 7.60 1.40
C MET A 261 2.78 7.70 0.79
N GLN A 262 2.60 7.23 -0.45
CA GLN A 262 1.28 7.13 -1.10
C GLN A 262 0.36 6.05 -0.52
N GLY A 263 0.81 5.27 0.47
CA GLY A 263 0.01 4.32 1.23
C GLY A 263 -1.24 4.97 1.83
N SER A 264 -2.28 4.18 2.00
CA SER A 264 -3.61 4.65 2.43
C SER A 264 -3.97 4.19 3.84
N THR A 265 -4.97 4.80 4.44
CA THR A 265 -5.52 4.38 5.73
C THR A 265 -7.02 4.61 5.85
N GLY A 266 -7.67 3.87 6.75
CA GLY A 266 -9.05 4.12 7.15
C GLY A 266 -9.19 5.34 8.07
N ALA A 267 -8.16 5.63 8.87
CA ALA A 267 -8.12 6.76 9.78
C ALA A 267 -6.66 7.14 10.12
N GLY A 268 -6.33 8.42 9.95
CA GLY A 268 -5.06 8.99 10.41
C GLY A 268 -5.08 10.52 10.38
N GLY A 269 -4.06 11.13 10.98
CA GLY A 269 -3.87 12.58 10.91
C GLY A 269 -3.40 13.01 9.51
N SER A 270 -4.03 14.05 8.98
CA SER A 270 -3.73 14.55 7.62
C SER A 270 -2.27 15.02 7.49
N GLU A 271 -1.70 15.56 8.56
CA GLU A 271 -0.33 16.08 8.61
C GLU A 271 0.69 14.94 8.44
N VAL A 272 0.42 13.78 9.03
CA VAL A 272 1.32 12.63 8.91
C VAL A 272 1.22 12.06 7.50
N MET A 273 0.01 11.85 6.99
CA MET A 273 -0.22 11.34 5.62
C MET A 273 0.44 12.19 4.54
N GLU A 274 0.41 13.51 4.71
CA GLU A 274 0.83 14.45 3.65
C GLU A 274 2.30 14.88 3.74
N TYR A 275 2.96 14.64 4.88
CA TYR A 275 4.29 15.20 5.13
C TYR A 275 5.30 14.23 5.76
N VAL A 276 4.91 13.04 6.20
CA VAL A 276 5.82 12.10 6.84
C VAL A 276 6.00 10.85 5.98
N GLY A 277 7.26 10.56 5.64
CA GLY A 277 7.66 9.45 4.78
C GLY A 277 8.27 9.93 3.46
N ILE A 278 8.67 8.99 2.60
CA ILE A 278 9.22 9.28 1.27
C ILE A 278 8.40 8.58 0.16
N PRO A 279 8.39 9.14 -1.06
CA PRO A 279 7.63 8.58 -2.18
C PRO A 279 8.01 7.13 -2.50
N THR A 280 7.04 6.33 -2.97
CA THR A 280 7.20 4.89 -3.28
C THR A 280 8.41 4.59 -4.17
N ILE A 281 8.65 5.38 -5.23
CA ILE A 281 9.80 5.19 -6.11
C ILE A 281 11.11 5.49 -5.38
N ALA A 282 11.18 6.54 -4.56
CA ALA A 282 12.37 6.83 -3.77
C ALA A 282 12.62 5.73 -2.72
N ALA A 283 11.55 5.20 -2.14
CA ALA A 283 11.59 4.16 -1.12
C ALA A 283 12.23 2.87 -1.63
N ILE A 284 11.79 2.34 -2.78
CA ILE A 284 12.35 1.11 -3.34
C ILE A 284 13.83 1.29 -3.69
N ILE A 285 14.22 2.44 -4.25
CA ILE A 285 15.62 2.73 -4.58
C ILE A 285 16.48 2.79 -3.31
N ALA A 286 16.01 3.44 -2.25
CA ALA A 286 16.72 3.50 -0.99
C ALA A 286 16.85 2.12 -0.32
N ALA A 287 15.82 1.27 -0.41
CA ALA A 287 15.87 -0.10 0.10
C ALA A 287 16.90 -0.95 -0.65
N LEU A 288 16.91 -0.89 -1.99
CA LEU A 288 17.85 -1.63 -2.81
C LEU A 288 19.30 -1.18 -2.58
N LYS A 289 19.55 0.13 -2.47
CA LYS A 289 20.87 0.65 -2.08
C LYS A 289 21.29 0.18 -0.69
N GLY A 290 20.37 0.16 0.27
CA GLY A 290 20.64 -0.34 1.62
C GLY A 290 21.07 -1.81 1.65
N LEU A 291 20.44 -2.66 0.82
CA LEU A 291 20.85 -4.06 0.65
C LEU A 291 22.20 -4.18 -0.06
N ASP A 292 22.45 -3.35 -1.07
CA ASP A 292 23.72 -3.34 -1.81
C ASP A 292 24.92 -2.97 -0.93
N GLU A 293 24.75 -1.97 -0.06
CA GLU A 293 25.78 -1.54 0.91
C GLU A 293 26.26 -2.66 1.84
N ILE A 294 25.44 -3.69 2.08
CA ILE A 294 25.78 -4.85 2.91
C ILE A 294 26.01 -6.13 2.09
N GLY A 295 26.08 -6.04 0.76
CA GLY A 295 26.28 -7.19 -0.14
C GLY A 295 25.08 -8.14 -0.22
N ALA A 296 23.88 -7.68 0.11
CA ALA A 296 22.65 -8.46 0.18
C ALA A 296 21.69 -8.22 -1.02
N THR A 297 22.18 -7.63 -2.11
CA THR A 297 21.40 -7.36 -3.33
C THR A 297 20.71 -8.62 -3.84
N GLY A 298 19.39 -8.53 -4.10
CA GLY A 298 18.58 -9.64 -4.58
C GLY A 298 18.30 -10.74 -3.56
N GLN A 299 18.84 -10.65 -2.33
CA GLN A 299 18.66 -11.69 -1.33
C GLN A 299 17.37 -11.53 -0.54
N LEU A 300 16.90 -10.31 -0.25
CA LEU A 300 15.66 -10.07 0.50
C LEU A 300 14.52 -9.63 -0.43
N PRO A 301 13.47 -10.46 -0.63
CA PRO A 301 12.36 -10.09 -1.48
C PRO A 301 11.61 -8.87 -0.94
N ILE A 302 11.24 -7.95 -1.85
CA ILE A 302 10.47 -6.75 -1.53
C ILE A 302 9.11 -6.80 -2.24
N VAL A 303 8.04 -6.74 -1.45
CA VAL A 303 6.68 -6.50 -1.92
C VAL A 303 6.42 -5.00 -1.80
N LEU A 304 6.38 -4.30 -2.92
CA LEU A 304 6.23 -2.85 -2.94
C LEU A 304 4.74 -2.47 -2.91
N MET A 305 4.39 -1.47 -2.11
CA MET A 305 3.05 -0.91 -2.07
C MET A 305 3.08 0.61 -1.82
N GLY A 306 1.89 1.21 -1.89
CA GLY A 306 1.72 2.66 -1.77
C GLY A 306 1.59 3.31 -3.15
N GLY A 307 0.38 3.71 -3.50
CA GLY A 307 0.11 4.45 -4.75
C GLY A 307 0.12 3.65 -6.05
N ILE A 308 0.35 2.33 -6.03
CA ILE A 308 0.34 1.47 -7.23
C ILE A 308 -1.10 1.31 -7.73
N LYS A 309 -1.37 1.70 -8.98
CA LYS A 309 -2.74 1.80 -9.50
C LYS A 309 -3.20 0.62 -10.36
N ASP A 310 -2.31 0.08 -11.18
CA ASP A 310 -2.64 -0.88 -12.23
C ASP A 310 -1.43 -1.76 -12.58
N GLY A 311 -1.55 -2.58 -13.62
CA GLY A 311 -0.46 -3.44 -14.09
C GLY A 311 0.69 -2.67 -14.74
N VAL A 312 0.49 -1.44 -15.21
CA VAL A 312 1.56 -0.58 -15.73
C VAL A 312 2.48 -0.15 -14.60
N ASP A 313 1.91 0.34 -13.50
CA ASP A 313 2.65 0.66 -12.29
C ASP A 313 3.33 -0.60 -11.71
N ALA A 314 2.67 -1.76 -11.79
CA ALA A 314 3.25 -3.02 -11.35
C ALA A 314 4.52 -3.38 -12.12
N VAL A 315 4.48 -3.38 -13.46
CA VAL A 315 5.67 -3.71 -14.28
C VAL A 315 6.79 -2.71 -14.02
N LYS A 316 6.49 -1.42 -13.88
CA LYS A 316 7.51 -0.41 -13.51
C LYS A 316 8.13 -0.70 -12.14
N ALA A 317 7.33 -1.11 -11.15
CA ALA A 317 7.84 -1.51 -9.84
C ALA A 317 8.75 -2.75 -9.92
N LEU A 318 8.37 -3.75 -10.72
CA LEU A 318 9.19 -4.95 -10.96
C LEU A 318 10.52 -4.60 -11.63
N CYS A 319 10.49 -3.80 -12.70
CA CYS A 319 11.68 -3.27 -13.37
C CYS A 319 12.60 -2.50 -12.40
N LEU A 320 12.04 -1.73 -11.45
CA LEU A 320 12.83 -1.02 -10.44
C LEU A 320 13.51 -1.97 -9.43
N GLY A 321 13.04 -3.21 -9.30
CA GLY A 321 13.61 -4.25 -8.44
C GLY A 321 12.68 -4.80 -7.36
N ALA A 322 11.38 -4.51 -7.41
CA ALA A 322 10.41 -5.20 -6.55
C ALA A 322 10.20 -6.65 -7.01
N ASN A 323 9.91 -7.57 -6.09
CA ASN A 323 9.60 -8.96 -6.41
C ASN A 323 8.10 -9.19 -6.62
N ALA A 324 7.28 -8.38 -5.97
CA ALA A 324 5.85 -8.29 -6.21
C ALA A 324 5.35 -6.90 -5.81
N VAL A 325 4.09 -6.62 -6.15
CA VAL A 325 3.39 -5.42 -5.70
C VAL A 325 2.16 -5.76 -4.89
N ALA A 326 1.70 -4.86 -4.02
CA ALA A 326 0.44 -5.04 -3.31
C ALA A 326 -0.56 -3.90 -3.52
N TYR A 327 -1.83 -4.29 -3.71
CA TYR A 327 -2.95 -3.37 -3.95
C TYR A 327 -3.84 -3.21 -2.72
N GLY A 328 -4.03 -1.96 -2.28
CA GLY A 328 -4.95 -1.61 -1.19
C GLY A 328 -6.14 -0.81 -1.70
N THR A 329 -5.94 0.49 -1.93
CA THR A 329 -6.99 1.41 -2.39
C THR A 329 -7.64 0.97 -3.71
N THR A 330 -6.85 0.49 -4.66
CA THR A 330 -7.35 0.01 -5.96
C THR A 330 -8.28 -1.18 -5.80
N THR A 331 -7.95 -2.12 -4.90
CA THR A 331 -8.80 -3.27 -4.56
C THR A 331 -10.18 -2.82 -4.09
N ILE A 332 -10.25 -1.87 -3.14
CA ILE A 332 -11.56 -1.40 -2.65
C ILE A 332 -12.28 -0.50 -3.65
N VAL A 333 -11.56 0.20 -4.54
CA VAL A 333 -12.17 0.96 -5.66
C VAL A 333 -12.80 0.02 -6.67
N ALA A 334 -12.09 -1.05 -7.06
CA ALA A 334 -12.64 -2.09 -7.92
C ALA A 334 -13.88 -2.75 -7.28
N GLY A 335 -13.86 -2.94 -5.96
CA GLY A 335 -15.01 -3.42 -5.19
C GLY A 335 -16.05 -2.35 -4.83
N GLY A 336 -16.08 -1.17 -5.48
CA GLY A 336 -17.17 -0.19 -5.34
C GLY A 336 -16.90 1.06 -4.50
N CYS A 337 -15.67 1.29 -4.01
CA CYS A 337 -15.33 2.50 -3.28
C CYS A 337 -15.42 3.75 -4.17
N ILE A 338 -16.22 4.73 -3.73
CA ILE A 338 -16.44 6.01 -4.41
C ILE A 338 -15.45 7.11 -4.00
N ALA A 339 -14.37 6.77 -3.29
CA ALA A 339 -13.33 7.70 -2.84
C ALA A 339 -13.84 8.93 -2.05
N CYS A 340 -14.88 8.79 -1.24
CA CYS A 340 -15.43 9.89 -0.42
C CYS A 340 -14.51 10.33 0.75
N MET A 341 -13.41 9.60 1.02
CA MET A 341 -12.39 9.88 2.05
C MET A 341 -12.91 9.95 3.51
N GLN A 342 -14.17 9.58 3.74
CA GLN A 342 -14.84 9.59 5.04
C GLN A 342 -14.77 8.24 5.79
N CYS A 343 -13.80 7.39 5.45
CA CYS A 343 -13.66 6.03 5.99
C CYS A 343 -13.61 5.98 7.54
N HIS A 344 -13.05 7.02 8.15
CA HIS A 344 -12.92 7.20 9.59
C HIS A 344 -14.26 7.43 10.29
N ILE A 345 -15.26 8.00 9.59
CA ILE A 345 -16.59 8.28 10.14
C ILE A 345 -17.38 6.99 10.34
N GLY A 346 -17.09 5.91 9.63
CA GLY A 346 -17.84 4.66 9.76
C GLY A 346 -19.20 4.67 9.04
N ASN A 347 -19.57 5.74 8.36
CA ASN A 347 -20.85 5.88 7.63
C ASN A 347 -20.68 5.68 6.11
N CYS A 348 -19.85 4.72 5.70
CA CYS A 348 -19.58 4.48 4.28
C CYS A 348 -20.87 4.17 3.51
N PRO A 349 -21.27 4.98 2.50
CA PRO A 349 -22.57 4.84 1.87
C PRO A 349 -22.73 3.55 1.05
N VAL A 350 -21.60 2.96 0.64
CA VAL A 350 -21.50 1.73 -0.15
C VAL A 350 -21.14 0.49 0.67
N GLY A 351 -21.11 0.59 2.01
CA GLY A 351 -20.91 -0.59 2.87
C GLY A 351 -19.47 -1.10 3.02
N ILE A 352 -18.47 -0.36 2.52
CA ILE A 352 -17.04 -0.76 2.60
C ILE A 352 -16.43 -0.41 3.95
N ALA A 353 -16.30 0.88 4.27
CA ALA A 353 -15.59 1.35 5.46
C ALA A 353 -16.56 1.64 6.63
N THR A 354 -17.41 0.67 6.97
CA THR A 354 -18.49 0.79 7.96
C THR A 354 -18.57 -0.46 8.84
N GLN A 355 -19.20 -0.32 10.01
CA GLN A 355 -19.67 -1.43 10.83
C GLN A 355 -21.16 -1.28 11.17
N ASP A 356 -21.86 -0.36 10.49
CA ASP A 356 -23.30 -0.19 10.60
C ASP A 356 -23.99 -1.27 9.73
N PRO A 357 -24.86 -2.13 10.29
CA PRO A 357 -25.53 -3.18 9.53
C PRO A 357 -26.36 -2.66 8.35
N GLU A 358 -26.99 -1.48 8.47
CA GLU A 358 -27.77 -0.89 7.38
C GLU A 358 -26.85 -0.53 6.21
N HIS A 359 -25.70 0.07 6.49
CA HIS A 359 -24.75 0.43 5.45
C HIS A 359 -24.04 -0.80 4.88
N GLU A 360 -23.66 -1.76 5.72
CA GLU A 360 -23.02 -3.00 5.28
C GLU A 360 -23.95 -3.81 4.36
N SER A 361 -25.26 -3.81 4.62
CA SER A 361 -26.25 -4.52 3.77
C SER A 361 -26.28 -4.06 2.31
N ARG A 362 -25.69 -2.90 2.00
CA ARG A 362 -25.57 -2.36 0.64
C ARG A 362 -24.41 -2.99 -0.14
N TYR A 363 -23.50 -3.66 0.55
CA TYR A 363 -22.33 -4.33 -0.04
C TYR A 363 -22.62 -5.82 -0.25
N HIS A 364 -22.44 -6.32 -1.47
CA HIS A 364 -22.73 -7.72 -1.82
C HIS A 364 -21.42 -8.49 -2.05
N PRO A 365 -20.92 -9.27 -1.07
CA PRO A 365 -19.57 -9.83 -1.12
C PRO A 365 -19.25 -10.63 -2.37
N GLU A 366 -20.18 -11.46 -2.84
CA GLU A 366 -19.97 -12.31 -4.02
C GLU A 366 -19.85 -11.48 -5.30
N ILE A 367 -20.71 -10.47 -5.48
CA ILE A 367 -20.68 -9.59 -6.65
C ILE A 367 -19.38 -8.78 -6.66
N GLU A 368 -19.04 -8.20 -5.51
CA GLU A 368 -17.87 -7.35 -5.39
C GLU A 368 -16.56 -8.14 -5.46
N ALA A 369 -16.53 -9.40 -5.00
CA ALA A 369 -15.41 -10.29 -5.21
C ALA A 369 -15.12 -10.50 -6.70
N HIS A 370 -16.16 -10.67 -7.53
CA HIS A 370 -15.99 -10.80 -8.98
C HIS A 370 -15.56 -9.49 -9.64
N ASN A 371 -16.00 -8.33 -9.13
CA ASN A 371 -15.50 -7.03 -9.59
C ASN A 371 -14.00 -6.87 -9.30
N ILE A 372 -13.57 -7.18 -8.07
CA ILE A 372 -12.17 -7.16 -7.66
C ILE A 372 -11.36 -8.16 -8.50
N HIS A 373 -11.85 -9.38 -8.68
CA HIS A 373 -11.18 -10.39 -9.50
C HIS A 373 -11.03 -9.94 -10.95
N ARG A 374 -12.06 -9.35 -11.57
CA ARG A 374 -11.93 -8.79 -12.94
C ARG A 374 -10.88 -7.69 -13.04
N PHE A 375 -10.76 -6.83 -12.02
CA PHE A 375 -9.68 -5.85 -11.95
C PHE A 375 -8.30 -6.53 -11.87
N LEU A 376 -8.15 -7.54 -11.01
CA LEU A 376 -6.91 -8.32 -10.90
C LEU A 376 -6.55 -9.05 -12.20
N GLU A 377 -7.54 -9.56 -12.94
CA GLU A 377 -7.31 -10.14 -14.26
C GLU A 377 -6.91 -9.07 -15.30
N SER A 378 -7.48 -7.86 -15.24
CA SER A 378 -7.00 -6.75 -16.06
C SER A 378 -5.53 -6.41 -15.76
N VAL A 379 -5.14 -6.42 -14.48
CA VAL A 379 -3.74 -6.24 -14.06
C VAL A 379 -2.86 -7.36 -14.64
N ARG A 380 -3.31 -8.62 -14.57
CA ARG A 380 -2.59 -9.77 -15.16
C ARG A 380 -2.34 -9.57 -16.65
N TRP A 381 -3.37 -9.17 -17.40
CA TRP A 381 -3.25 -8.88 -18.84
C TRP A 381 -2.26 -7.75 -19.13
N GLN A 382 -2.29 -6.67 -18.34
CA GLN A 382 -1.37 -5.55 -18.49
C GLN A 382 0.08 -5.96 -18.20
N ILE A 383 0.32 -6.74 -17.14
CA ILE A 383 1.65 -7.27 -16.82
C ILE A 383 2.15 -8.13 -17.99
N ALA A 384 1.36 -9.12 -18.43
CA ALA A 384 1.75 -10.00 -19.53
C ALA A 384 2.01 -9.24 -20.84
N ALA A 385 1.14 -8.28 -21.19
CA ALA A 385 1.29 -7.49 -22.40
C ALA A 385 2.57 -6.65 -22.40
N LEU A 386 2.88 -6.00 -21.29
CA LEU A 386 4.07 -5.16 -21.16
C LEU A 386 5.36 -5.99 -21.08
N THR A 387 5.37 -7.08 -20.29
CA THR A 387 6.52 -7.99 -20.23
C THR A 387 6.84 -8.57 -21.61
N HIS A 388 5.82 -9.03 -22.35
CA HIS A 388 6.00 -9.53 -23.71
C HIS A 388 6.43 -8.43 -24.70
N ALA A 389 5.90 -7.21 -24.57
CA ALA A 389 6.27 -6.08 -25.43
C ALA A 389 7.73 -5.65 -25.22
N LEU A 390 8.25 -5.79 -23.99
CA LEU A 390 9.66 -5.58 -23.65
C LEU A 390 10.58 -6.72 -24.13
N GLY A 391 10.03 -7.76 -24.76
CA GLY A 391 10.80 -8.89 -25.29
C GLY A 391 11.07 -10.00 -24.28
N HIS A 392 10.46 -9.95 -23.10
CA HIS A 392 10.71 -10.89 -22.00
C HIS A 392 9.68 -12.03 -21.96
N GLY A 393 10.14 -13.24 -21.65
CA GLY A 393 9.30 -14.43 -21.48
C GLY A 393 8.86 -14.67 -20.04
N SER A 394 9.50 -14.02 -19.06
CA SER A 394 9.18 -14.12 -17.64
C SER A 394 9.16 -12.73 -17.01
N VAL A 395 8.28 -12.53 -16.03
CA VAL A 395 8.29 -11.29 -15.22
C VAL A 395 9.58 -11.12 -14.42
N LYS A 396 10.37 -12.18 -14.26
CA LYS A 396 11.67 -12.19 -13.59
C LYS A 396 12.79 -11.59 -14.44
N ASP A 397 12.60 -11.49 -15.76
CA ASP A 397 13.58 -10.94 -16.68
C ASP A 397 13.48 -9.40 -16.77
N LEU A 398 12.39 -8.82 -16.25
CA LEU A 398 12.20 -7.38 -16.15
C LEU A 398 13.31 -6.75 -15.32
N SER A 399 13.86 -5.65 -15.81
CA SER A 399 15.01 -4.99 -15.24
C SER A 399 14.91 -3.47 -15.34
N ARG A 400 15.89 -2.80 -14.73
CA ARG A 400 15.98 -1.34 -14.75
C ARG A 400 16.31 -0.80 -16.14
N ASP A 401 16.91 -1.62 -17.00
CA ASP A 401 17.30 -1.22 -18.36
C ASP A 401 16.07 -1.06 -19.28
N ASP A 402 14.94 -1.66 -18.90
CA ASP A 402 13.65 -1.51 -19.55
C ASP A 402 12.97 -0.15 -19.25
N LEU A 403 13.58 0.70 -18.41
CA LEU A 403 12.99 1.97 -17.97
C LEU A 403 13.84 3.20 -18.30
N VAL A 404 13.13 4.31 -18.52
CA VAL A 404 13.68 5.67 -18.57
C VAL A 404 12.85 6.61 -17.72
N ALA A 405 13.47 7.69 -17.26
CA ALA A 405 12.81 8.77 -16.56
C ALA A 405 12.33 9.86 -17.54
N LEU A 406 11.10 10.33 -17.33
CA LEU A 406 10.46 11.41 -18.10
C LEU A 406 10.63 12.79 -17.45
N THR A 407 11.05 12.83 -16.19
CA THR A 407 11.30 14.06 -15.43
C THR A 407 12.71 14.07 -14.84
N PRO A 408 13.35 15.24 -14.70
CA PRO A 408 14.65 15.36 -14.03
C PRO A 408 14.63 14.82 -12.60
N GLU A 409 13.53 15.03 -11.88
CA GLU A 409 13.33 14.55 -10.52
C GLU A 409 13.31 13.01 -10.47
N ALA A 410 12.57 12.37 -11.37
CA ALA A 410 12.54 10.92 -11.45
C ALA A 410 13.91 10.34 -11.83
N ALA A 411 14.64 10.99 -12.76
CA ALA A 411 15.99 10.59 -13.13
C ALA A 411 16.96 10.69 -11.93
N ALA A 412 16.89 11.78 -11.17
CA ALA A 412 17.73 11.97 -9.99
C ALA A 412 17.41 10.95 -8.88
N ILE A 413 16.13 10.66 -8.63
CA ILE A 413 15.68 9.70 -7.62
C ILE A 413 16.09 8.28 -8.00
N THR A 414 15.81 7.89 -9.25
CA THR A 414 15.97 6.50 -9.69
C THR A 414 17.34 6.20 -10.24
N SER A 415 18.12 7.21 -10.64
CA SER A 415 19.33 7.05 -11.44
C SER A 415 19.08 6.37 -12.80
N LEU A 416 17.85 6.46 -13.33
CA LEU A 416 17.53 6.05 -14.70
C LEU A 416 17.96 7.11 -15.71
N PRO A 417 18.23 6.74 -16.98
CA PRO A 417 18.46 7.71 -18.05
C PRO A 417 17.26 8.66 -18.22
N TYR A 418 17.55 9.94 -18.44
CA TYR A 418 16.53 10.97 -18.63
C TYR A 418 16.19 11.16 -20.12
N GLU A 419 14.94 10.90 -20.50
CA GLU A 419 14.45 10.96 -21.89
C GLU A 419 13.22 11.89 -22.00
N PRO A 420 13.40 13.23 -22.00
CA PRO A 420 12.28 14.18 -22.01
C PRO A 420 11.41 14.12 -23.27
N GLY A 421 11.92 13.54 -24.36
CA GLY A 421 11.20 13.41 -25.63
C GLY A 421 9.91 12.58 -25.55
N HIS A 422 9.75 11.77 -24.49
CA HIS A 422 8.59 10.92 -24.24
C HIS A 422 7.54 11.58 -23.32
N ARG A 423 7.76 12.81 -22.85
CA ARG A 423 6.76 13.57 -22.10
C ARG A 423 5.73 14.14 -23.08
N ASP A 424 4.44 14.05 -22.74
CA ASP A 424 3.41 14.84 -23.43
C ASP A 424 3.84 16.30 -23.46
N ARG A 425 3.98 16.86 -24.67
CA ARG A 425 4.48 18.22 -24.82
C ARG A 425 3.45 19.17 -24.22
N ASP A 426 3.76 19.71 -23.05
CA ASP A 426 2.97 20.75 -22.42
C ASP A 426 2.96 21.97 -23.37
N GLU A 427 1.85 22.18 -24.09
CA GLU A 427 1.71 23.27 -25.05
C GLU A 427 1.89 24.66 -24.38
N SER A 428 1.74 24.74 -23.06
CA SER A 428 1.95 25.97 -22.30
C SER A 428 3.39 26.49 -22.39
N LEU A 429 4.38 25.60 -22.55
CA LEU A 429 5.80 25.98 -22.72
C LEU A 429 6.13 26.55 -24.10
N ARG A 430 5.22 26.45 -25.08
CA ARG A 430 5.39 27.11 -26.40
C ARG A 430 4.98 28.58 -26.37
N ARG A 431 4.20 29.04 -25.38
CA ARG A 431 3.69 30.42 -25.36
C ARG A 431 4.72 31.47 -24.94
N GLU A 432 5.90 31.07 -24.45
CA GLU A 432 6.99 32.00 -24.10
C GLU A 432 8.10 32.07 -25.16
N ALA A 433 7.93 31.42 -26.31
CA ALA A 433 8.89 31.46 -27.42
C ALA A 433 8.23 31.87 -28.75
N GLY A 434 7.32 32.84 -28.70
CA GLY A 434 6.69 33.47 -29.87
C GLY A 434 6.91 34.96 -29.89
#